data_AF-K2H4W1-F1
#
_entry.id   AF-K2H4W1-F1
#
_cell.length_a   1.000
_cell.length_b   1.000
_cell.length_c   1.000
_cell.angle_alpha   90.00
_cell.angle_beta   90.00
_cell.angle_gamma   90.00
#
_symmetry.space_group_name_H-M   'P 1'
#
loop_
_entity.id
_entity.type
_entity.pdbx_description
1 polymer ?
#
loop_
_entity_poly.entity_id
_entity_poly.type
_entity_poly.pdbx_seq_one_letter_code
_entity_poly.pdbx_strand_id
1 'polypeptide(L)'
;MKIWLRKLFVSLVAVMTLGLYIPQAPLESEASDVETASEETAFSDKLSQQLTVEDLTDKAKEQTFMKLGPRIKEKVEEDMVEIIFPEIEAVIESCVDVGDVPVYEISESPAGGYGEKIFNLTNTRSGEELARFHVRRDLRPGEGYWFNFHYHVKEDGYENHHPLGEIYWDKNTPPKWMS
;
A
#
# COMPACT_ATOMS: atom_id res chain seq x y z
N MET A 1 -16.47 -33.06 38.79
CA MET A 1 -17.73 -32.37 38.41
C MET A 1 -18.03 -32.70 36.96
N LYS A 2 -19.24 -33.19 36.64
CA LYS A 2 -19.60 -33.58 35.27
C LYS A 2 -19.32 -32.39 34.32
N ILE A 3 -18.55 -32.62 33.25
CA ILE A 3 -18.02 -31.58 32.34
C ILE A 3 -19.13 -30.69 31.77
N TRP A 4 -20.34 -31.23 31.63
CA TRP A 4 -21.54 -30.52 31.21
C TRP A 4 -21.97 -29.40 32.17
N LEU A 5 -21.76 -29.56 33.48
CA LEU A 5 -22.12 -28.54 34.47
C LEU A 5 -21.18 -27.31 34.39
N ARG A 6 -19.91 -27.55 34.06
CA ARG A 6 -18.91 -26.47 33.87
C ARG A 6 -19.23 -25.62 32.63
N LYS A 7 -19.67 -26.25 31.54
CA LYS A 7 -20.04 -25.54 30.30
C LYS A 7 -21.25 -24.62 30.51
N LEU A 8 -22.23 -25.06 31.29
CA LEU A 8 -23.41 -24.24 31.60
C LEU A 8 -23.06 -23.03 32.47
N PHE A 9 -22.16 -23.19 33.44
CA PHE A 9 -21.71 -22.10 34.30
C PHE A 9 -20.94 -21.03 33.53
N VAL A 10 -20.02 -21.43 32.63
CA VAL A 10 -19.23 -20.47 31.82
C VAL A 10 -20.13 -19.66 30.88
N SER A 11 -21.13 -20.29 30.27
CA SER A 11 -22.10 -19.58 29.42
C SER A 11 -22.91 -18.54 30.20
N LEU A 12 -23.27 -18.82 31.45
CA LEU A 12 -24.09 -17.92 32.27
C LEU A 12 -23.30 -16.68 32.72
N VAL A 13 -22.02 -16.87 33.09
CA VAL A 13 -21.11 -15.76 33.43
C VAL A 13 -20.89 -14.84 32.23
N ALA A 14 -20.68 -15.39 31.03
CA ALA A 14 -20.46 -14.59 29.83
C ALA A 14 -21.65 -13.68 29.48
N VAL A 15 -22.89 -14.19 29.60
CA VAL A 15 -24.11 -13.39 29.36
C VAL A 15 -24.27 -12.29 30.42
N MET A 16 -23.93 -12.56 31.68
CA MET A 16 -24.00 -11.54 32.74
C MET A 16 -22.96 -10.43 32.57
N THR A 17 -21.78 -10.72 32.02
CA THR A 17 -20.72 -9.70 31.83
C THR A 17 -20.88 -8.88 30.56
N LEU A 18 -21.53 -9.41 29.51
CA LEU A 18 -21.74 -8.67 28.25
C LEU A 18 -22.82 -7.59 28.33
N GLY A 19 -23.66 -7.58 29.38
CA GLY A 19 -24.77 -6.62 29.52
C GLY A 19 -24.47 -5.39 30.38
N LEU A 20 -23.28 -5.25 30.97
CA LEU A 20 -22.98 -4.20 31.97
C LEU A 20 -21.81 -3.29 31.60
N TYR A 21 -21.21 -3.44 30.42
CA TYR A 21 -20.14 -2.54 29.98
C TYR A 21 -20.73 -1.30 29.29
N ILE A 22 -21.00 -0.27 30.09
CA ILE A 22 -21.33 1.08 29.60
C ILE A 22 -20.00 1.86 29.54
N PRO A 23 -19.45 2.16 28.36
CA PRO A 23 -18.26 3.01 28.26
C PRO A 23 -18.60 4.41 28.80
N GLN A 24 -17.84 4.89 29.79
CA GLN A 24 -18.04 6.22 30.33
C GLN A 24 -17.47 7.24 29.34
N ALA A 25 -18.36 8.08 28.78
CA ALA A 25 -17.93 9.30 28.11
C ALA A 25 -17.40 10.27 29.18
N PRO A 26 -16.22 10.88 29.01
CA PRO A 26 -15.76 11.91 29.93
C PRO A 26 -16.59 13.18 29.68
N LEU A 27 -17.36 13.59 30.68
CA LEU A 27 -17.90 14.96 30.78
C LEU A 27 -17.16 15.71 31.87
N GLU A 28 -16.78 16.91 31.49
CA GLU A 28 -15.84 17.86 32.06
C GLU A 28 -16.25 18.40 33.45
N SER A 29 -15.26 18.68 34.30
CA SER A 29 -15.43 19.52 35.49
C SER A 29 -14.35 20.61 35.53
N GLU A 30 -14.82 21.84 35.37
CA GLU A 30 -14.10 23.11 35.40
C GLU A 30 -13.28 23.33 36.69
N ALA A 31 -12.04 23.79 36.52
CA ALA A 31 -11.47 25.02 37.11
C ALA A 31 -9.98 24.87 37.50
N SER A 32 -9.08 25.33 36.61
CA SER A 32 -8.01 26.30 36.94
C SER A 32 -7.09 26.52 35.71
N ASP A 33 -7.35 27.65 35.05
CA ASP A 33 -6.35 28.60 34.54
C ASP A 33 -5.16 28.06 33.71
N VAL A 34 -5.37 27.89 32.40
CA VAL A 34 -4.38 28.20 31.36
C VAL A 34 -5.15 28.70 30.12
N GLU A 35 -4.99 29.99 29.80
CA GLU A 35 -5.36 30.53 28.49
C GLU A 35 -4.64 29.73 27.41
N THR A 36 -5.38 29.01 26.56
CA THR A 36 -4.89 28.63 25.25
C THR A 36 -6.05 28.70 24.27
N ALA A 37 -5.81 29.54 23.27
CA ALA A 37 -6.73 29.95 22.24
C ALA A 37 -7.47 28.79 21.58
N SER A 38 -8.75 29.05 21.35
CA SER A 38 -9.59 28.40 20.35
C SER A 38 -8.86 28.27 19.01
N GLU A 39 -8.54 27.04 18.63
CA GLU A 39 -8.31 26.64 17.24
C GLU A 39 -9.29 25.53 16.89
N GLU A 40 -10.58 25.86 16.92
CA GLU A 40 -11.59 25.13 16.15
C GLU A 40 -11.91 25.90 14.87
N THR A 41 -10.98 25.97 13.91
CA THR A 41 -11.32 26.26 12.50
C THR A 41 -10.19 25.91 11.53
N ALA A 42 -9.75 24.65 11.48
CA ALA A 42 -8.82 24.23 10.42
C ALA A 42 -8.94 22.73 10.05
N PHE A 43 -10.16 22.20 9.90
CA PHE A 43 -10.34 20.87 9.27
C PHE A 43 -11.62 20.76 8.46
N SER A 44 -11.99 21.84 7.77
CA SER A 44 -13.05 21.82 6.77
C SER A 44 -12.62 22.58 5.52
N ASP A 45 -11.37 22.36 5.10
CA ASP A 45 -10.89 22.81 3.79
C ASP A 45 -9.83 21.84 3.25
N LYS A 46 -10.14 20.54 3.21
CA LYS A 46 -9.60 19.69 2.15
C LYS A 46 -10.59 19.81 0.99
N LEU A 47 -10.50 20.94 0.31
CA LEU A 47 -10.88 21.14 -1.07
C LEU A 47 -10.79 19.79 -1.79
N SER A 48 -11.89 19.33 -2.37
CA SER A 48 -11.97 18.12 -3.18
C SER A 48 -10.99 18.24 -4.35
N GLN A 49 -9.71 17.94 -4.09
CA GLN A 49 -8.69 17.82 -5.10
C GLN A 49 -9.12 16.67 -5.98
N GLN A 50 -9.49 17.01 -7.20
CA GLN A 50 -9.85 16.03 -8.20
C GLN A 50 -8.58 15.24 -8.50
N LEU A 51 -8.57 13.97 -8.09
CA LEU A 51 -7.44 13.06 -8.29
C LEU A 51 -7.04 13.06 -9.78
N THR A 52 -5.75 13.24 -10.05
CA THR A 52 -5.17 13.28 -11.38
C THR A 52 -4.33 12.03 -11.66
N VAL A 53 -3.98 11.81 -12.93
CA VAL A 53 -3.08 10.71 -13.32
C VAL A 53 -1.69 10.91 -12.71
N GLU A 54 -1.27 12.15 -12.55
CA GLU A 54 -0.03 12.53 -11.84
C GLU A 54 -0.08 12.06 -10.39
N ASP A 55 -1.20 12.28 -9.68
CA ASP A 55 -1.36 11.82 -8.28
C ASP A 55 -1.28 10.29 -8.16
N LEU A 56 -1.91 9.55 -9.09
CA LEU A 56 -1.82 8.09 -9.14
C LEU A 56 -0.38 7.62 -9.41
N THR A 57 0.29 8.31 -10.33
CA THR A 57 1.67 8.01 -10.70
C THR A 57 2.63 8.27 -9.54
N ASP A 58 2.47 9.39 -8.83
CA ASP A 58 3.25 9.70 -7.64
C ASP A 58 3.02 8.67 -6.54
N LYS A 59 1.77 8.21 -6.37
CA LYS A 59 1.47 7.15 -5.42
C LYS A 59 2.12 5.82 -5.80
N ALA A 60 2.12 5.46 -7.08
CA ALA A 60 2.81 4.28 -7.58
C ALA A 60 4.33 4.35 -7.38
N LYS A 61 4.93 5.53 -7.62
CA LYS A 61 6.36 5.81 -7.35
C LYS A 61 6.67 5.65 -5.85
N GLU A 62 5.81 6.20 -4.97
CA GLU A 62 5.92 6.05 -3.52
C GLU A 62 5.90 4.57 -3.09
N GLN A 63 4.89 3.81 -3.52
CA GLN A 63 4.78 2.38 -3.19
C GLN A 63 5.98 1.58 -3.67
N THR A 64 6.52 1.93 -4.84
CA THR A 64 7.72 1.29 -5.38
C THR A 64 8.94 1.56 -4.51
N PHE A 65 9.14 2.79 -4.03
CA PHE A 65 10.24 3.07 -3.12
C PHE A 65 10.05 2.50 -1.71
N MET A 66 8.82 2.46 -1.19
CA MET A 66 8.52 1.78 0.08
C MET A 66 8.94 0.31 0.03
N LYS A 67 8.55 -0.37 -1.05
CA LYS A 67 8.91 -1.77 -1.32
C LYS A 67 10.41 -2.02 -1.28
N LEU A 68 11.19 -1.19 -1.98
CA LEU A 68 12.64 -1.30 -2.05
C LEU A 68 13.29 -1.00 -0.70
N GLY A 69 12.73 -0.04 0.04
CA GLY A 69 13.27 0.41 1.31
C GLY A 69 14.56 1.23 1.15
N PRO A 70 15.01 1.88 2.24
CA PRO A 70 16.04 2.92 2.18
C PRO A 70 17.38 2.39 1.65
N ARG A 71 17.77 1.16 2.04
CA ARG A 71 19.07 0.58 1.65
C ARG A 71 19.17 0.26 0.17
N ILE A 72 18.07 -0.14 -0.44
CA ILE A 72 18.05 -0.43 -1.89
C ILE A 72 17.90 0.88 -2.62
N LYS A 73 16.90 1.69 -2.23
CA LYS A 73 16.61 3.01 -2.80
C LYS A 73 17.87 3.86 -2.96
N GLU A 74 18.67 4.03 -1.91
CA GLU A 74 19.88 4.87 -1.92
C GLU A 74 20.85 4.53 -3.06
N LYS A 75 20.89 3.26 -3.49
CA LYS A 75 21.81 2.82 -4.56
C LYS A 75 21.22 2.93 -5.95
N VAL A 76 19.90 2.76 -6.10
CA VAL A 76 19.24 2.59 -7.42
C VAL A 76 18.29 3.72 -7.79
N GLU A 77 18.18 4.76 -6.96
CA GLU A 77 17.22 5.85 -7.16
C GLU A 77 17.36 6.56 -8.51
N GLU A 78 18.59 6.81 -8.97
CA GLU A 78 18.84 7.42 -10.29
C GLU A 78 18.30 6.54 -11.42
N ASP A 79 18.70 5.27 -11.47
CA ASP A 79 18.21 4.29 -12.45
C ASP A 79 16.68 4.12 -12.40
N MET A 80 16.07 4.20 -11.21
CA MET A 80 14.61 4.12 -11.04
C MET A 80 13.91 5.30 -11.71
N VAL A 81 14.41 6.52 -11.49
CA VAL A 81 13.84 7.74 -12.06
C VAL A 81 14.01 7.78 -13.58
N GLU A 82 15.14 7.31 -14.08
CA GLU A 82 15.45 7.36 -15.51
C GLU A 82 14.78 6.23 -16.32
N ILE A 83 14.67 5.03 -15.75
CA ILE A 83 14.28 3.84 -16.51
C ILE A 83 12.88 3.35 -16.11
N ILE A 84 12.60 3.20 -14.82
CA ILE A 84 11.40 2.47 -14.35
C ILE A 84 10.18 3.36 -14.24
N PHE A 85 10.35 4.56 -13.70
CA PHE A 85 9.25 5.48 -13.43
C PHE A 85 8.54 6.01 -14.67
N PRO A 86 9.25 6.35 -15.78
CA PRO A 86 8.57 6.72 -17.03
C PRO A 86 7.70 5.58 -17.58
N GLU A 87 8.15 4.32 -17.44
CA GLU A 87 7.41 3.15 -17.92
C GLU A 87 6.18 2.87 -17.04
N ILE A 88 6.29 3.03 -15.71
CA ILE A 88 5.12 2.95 -14.82
C ILE A 88 4.07 3.99 -15.20
N GLU A 89 4.49 5.24 -15.42
CA GLU A 89 3.61 6.35 -15.82
C GLU A 89 2.89 6.04 -17.14
N ALA A 90 3.63 5.60 -18.16
CA ALA A 90 3.07 5.21 -19.44
C ALA A 90 2.03 4.08 -19.33
N VAL A 91 2.30 3.07 -18.48
CA VAL A 91 1.33 1.99 -18.26
C VAL A 91 0.08 2.50 -17.54
N ILE A 92 0.22 3.33 -16.51
CA ILE A 92 -0.93 3.91 -15.80
C ILE A 92 -1.78 4.74 -16.76
N GLU A 93 -1.17 5.63 -17.55
CA GLU A 93 -1.86 6.44 -18.56
C GLU A 93 -2.62 5.57 -19.58
N SER A 94 -2.07 4.41 -19.95
CA SER A 94 -2.73 3.49 -20.88
C SER A 94 -3.92 2.74 -20.28
N CYS A 95 -3.96 2.56 -18.97
CA CYS A 95 -4.98 1.79 -18.26
C CYS A 95 -6.14 2.65 -17.74
N VAL A 96 -5.94 3.96 -17.53
CA VAL A 96 -6.93 4.86 -16.91
C VAL A 96 -7.63 5.73 -17.94
N ASP A 97 -8.93 5.97 -17.72
CA ASP A 97 -9.65 7.03 -18.43
C ASP A 97 -9.39 8.37 -17.72
N VAL A 98 -8.71 9.29 -18.39
CA VAL A 98 -8.36 10.64 -17.88
C VAL A 98 -9.62 11.42 -17.47
N GLY A 99 -10.80 11.09 -18.00
CA GLY A 99 -12.07 11.72 -17.61
C GLY A 99 -12.67 11.21 -16.28
N ASP A 100 -12.27 10.03 -15.79
CA ASP A 100 -12.84 9.37 -14.60
C ASP A 100 -11.75 8.97 -13.59
N VAL A 101 -10.58 9.64 -13.60
CA VAL A 101 -9.43 9.32 -12.74
C VAL A 101 -9.77 9.03 -11.26
N PRO A 102 -10.71 9.74 -10.61
CA PRO A 102 -11.08 9.47 -9.21
C PRO A 102 -11.61 8.05 -8.93
N VAL A 103 -11.96 7.25 -9.93
CA VAL A 103 -12.35 5.85 -9.71
C VAL A 103 -11.19 4.89 -9.59
N TYR A 104 -9.96 5.30 -9.89
CA TYR A 104 -8.81 4.43 -9.85
C TYR A 104 -8.02 4.60 -8.55
N GLU A 105 -7.39 3.52 -8.10
CA GLU A 105 -6.61 3.49 -6.86
C GLU A 105 -5.33 2.66 -7.02
N ILE A 106 -4.27 3.06 -6.30
CA ILE A 106 -3.04 2.29 -6.15
C ILE A 106 -3.07 1.57 -4.80
N SER A 107 -2.95 0.25 -4.81
CA SER A 107 -2.98 -0.52 -3.56
C SER A 107 -1.74 -0.24 -2.69
N GLU A 108 -1.95 0.09 -1.41
CA GLU A 108 -0.87 0.42 -0.46
C GLU A 108 -0.32 -0.78 0.34
N SER A 109 -0.33 -1.99 -0.24
CA SER A 109 0.09 -3.21 0.47
C SER A 109 1.19 -4.00 -0.25
N PRO A 110 2.37 -3.39 -0.47
CA PRO A 110 3.54 -4.09 -0.99
C PRO A 110 3.91 -5.29 -0.12
N ALA A 111 4.35 -6.37 -0.77
CA ALA A 111 4.73 -7.59 -0.05
C ALA A 111 6.18 -7.50 0.48
N GLY A 112 6.42 -7.70 1.77
CA GLY A 112 7.78 -7.72 2.31
C GLY A 112 8.60 -8.97 1.98
N GLY A 113 9.87 -8.97 2.39
CA GLY A 113 10.72 -10.17 2.39
C GLY A 113 11.18 -10.61 1.00
N TYR A 114 10.47 -11.60 0.45
CA TYR A 114 10.70 -12.15 -0.89
C TYR A 114 9.50 -11.98 -1.83
N GLY A 115 8.38 -11.44 -1.36
CA GLY A 115 7.20 -11.26 -2.21
C GLY A 115 7.51 -10.32 -3.37
N GLU A 116 6.90 -10.54 -4.53
CA GLU A 116 7.20 -9.77 -5.74
C GLU A 116 6.29 -8.54 -5.87
N LYS A 117 5.06 -8.62 -5.34
CA LYS A 117 4.05 -7.56 -5.43
C LYS A 117 4.53 -6.22 -4.89
N ILE A 118 4.44 -5.17 -5.71
CA ILE A 118 4.63 -3.77 -5.32
C ILE A 118 3.26 -3.15 -5.05
N PHE A 119 2.44 -3.00 -6.10
CA PHE A 119 1.08 -2.47 -6.01
C PHE A 119 0.21 -3.01 -7.15
N ASN A 120 -1.10 -2.83 -7.02
CA ASN A 120 -2.08 -3.06 -8.06
C ASN A 120 -2.73 -1.71 -8.42
N LEU A 121 -3.01 -1.51 -9.71
CA LEU A 121 -3.90 -0.46 -10.19
C LEU A 121 -5.31 -1.06 -10.27
N THR A 122 -6.26 -0.47 -9.55
CA THR A 122 -7.62 -0.99 -9.46
C THR A 122 -8.65 0.07 -9.83
N ASN A 123 -9.79 -0.36 -10.34
CA ASN A 123 -10.98 0.46 -10.51
C ASN A 123 -11.91 0.22 -9.31
N THR A 124 -12.01 1.19 -8.41
CA THR A 124 -12.77 1.11 -7.16
C THR A 124 -14.28 0.94 -7.38
N ARG A 125 -14.82 1.45 -8.50
CA ARG A 125 -16.26 1.33 -8.83
C ARG A 125 -16.65 -0.10 -9.16
N SER A 126 -15.81 -0.82 -9.90
CA SER A 126 -16.05 -2.20 -10.33
C SER A 126 -15.40 -3.24 -9.42
N GLY A 127 -14.41 -2.85 -8.62
CA GLY A 127 -13.53 -3.75 -7.88
C GLY A 127 -12.53 -4.49 -8.75
N GLU A 128 -12.34 -4.04 -10.00
CA GLU A 128 -11.48 -4.69 -10.98
C GLU A 128 -10.02 -4.29 -10.79
N GLU A 129 -9.12 -5.26 -10.77
CA GLU A 129 -7.69 -4.99 -10.93
C GLU A 129 -7.40 -4.85 -12.43
N LEU A 130 -6.72 -3.78 -12.83
CA LEU A 130 -6.40 -3.52 -14.24
C LEU A 130 -4.99 -4.02 -14.53
N ALA A 131 -4.06 -3.70 -13.63
CA ALA A 131 -2.67 -4.11 -13.73
C ALA A 131 -2.07 -4.41 -12.35
N ARG A 132 -1.11 -5.33 -12.31
CA ARG A 132 -0.34 -5.71 -11.12
C ARG A 132 1.14 -5.45 -11.38
N PHE A 133 1.79 -4.66 -10.54
CA PHE A 133 3.18 -4.24 -10.70
C PHE A 133 4.06 -4.96 -9.70
N HIS A 134 5.08 -5.66 -10.21
CA HIS A 134 5.90 -6.60 -9.47
C HIS A 134 7.39 -6.31 -9.69
N VAL A 135 8.22 -6.75 -8.72
CA VAL A 135 9.68 -6.74 -8.83
C VAL A 135 10.28 -8.06 -8.38
N ARG A 136 11.19 -8.60 -9.20
CA ARG A 136 11.98 -9.80 -8.91
C ARG A 136 13.44 -9.49 -8.66
N ARG A 137 14.12 -10.43 -8.00
CA ARG A 137 15.57 -10.45 -7.86
C ARG A 137 16.12 -11.58 -8.68
N ASP A 138 16.88 -11.24 -9.69
CA ASP A 138 17.46 -12.21 -10.60
C ASP A 138 18.96 -12.31 -10.34
N LEU A 139 19.46 -13.53 -10.14
CA LEU A 139 20.89 -13.79 -10.10
C LEU A 139 21.34 -14.26 -11.49
N ARG A 140 22.08 -13.41 -12.18
CA ARG A 140 22.63 -13.70 -13.50
C ARG A 140 24.06 -14.23 -13.39
N PRO A 141 24.37 -15.40 -13.98
CA PRO A 141 25.72 -15.98 -13.94
C PRO A 141 26.77 -14.99 -14.45
N GLY A 142 27.82 -14.77 -13.65
CA GLY A 142 28.92 -13.85 -14.01
C GLY A 142 28.59 -12.36 -13.88
N GLU A 143 27.32 -11.96 -13.87
CA GLU A 143 26.87 -10.57 -13.79
C GLU A 143 26.48 -10.13 -12.37
N GLY A 144 25.89 -11.01 -11.56
CA GLY A 144 25.42 -10.65 -10.22
C GLY A 144 23.90 -10.51 -10.15
N TYR A 145 23.43 -9.72 -9.19
CA TYR A 145 22.02 -9.52 -8.91
C TYR A 145 21.45 -8.33 -9.68
N TRP A 146 20.22 -8.50 -10.15
CA TRP A 146 19.43 -7.51 -10.85
C TRP A 146 18.02 -7.43 -10.25
N PHE A 147 17.41 -6.25 -10.33
CA PHE A 147 15.99 -6.07 -10.06
C PHE A 147 15.25 -6.01 -11.39
N ASN A 148 14.33 -6.95 -11.60
CA ASN A 148 13.51 -7.02 -12.80
C ASN A 148 12.11 -6.53 -12.47
N PHE A 149 11.73 -5.39 -13.04
CA PHE A 149 10.41 -4.78 -12.89
C PHE A 149 9.53 -5.20 -14.05
N HIS A 150 8.31 -5.62 -13.74
CA HIS A 150 7.34 -6.03 -14.73
C HIS A 150 5.93 -5.80 -14.21
N TYR A 151 4.98 -5.85 -15.13
CA TYR A 151 3.57 -5.79 -14.81
C TYR A 151 2.80 -6.93 -15.49
N HIS A 152 1.64 -7.21 -14.92
CA HIS A 152 0.65 -8.15 -15.44
C HIS A 152 -0.63 -7.38 -15.71
N VAL A 153 -1.34 -7.69 -16.79
CA VAL A 153 -2.56 -6.98 -17.17
C VAL A 153 -3.75 -7.92 -17.20
N LYS A 154 -4.95 -7.37 -17.00
CA LYS A 154 -6.16 -8.19 -16.98
C LYS A 154 -6.46 -8.82 -18.36
N GLU A 155 -6.10 -8.16 -19.46
CA GLU A 155 -6.41 -8.57 -20.84
C GLU A 155 -5.86 -9.97 -21.16
N ASP A 156 -4.76 -10.36 -20.53
CA ASP A 156 -4.15 -11.69 -20.66
C ASP A 156 -4.37 -12.59 -19.44
N GLY A 157 -5.26 -12.22 -18.53
CA GLY A 157 -5.52 -12.97 -17.30
C GLY A 157 -4.38 -12.91 -16.28
N TYR A 158 -3.52 -11.90 -16.36
CA TYR A 158 -2.31 -11.71 -15.54
C TYR A 158 -1.23 -12.77 -15.76
N GLU A 159 -1.20 -13.43 -16.92
CA GLU A 159 -0.27 -14.53 -17.18
C GLU A 159 1.10 -14.04 -17.65
N ASN A 160 1.12 -12.99 -18.47
CA ASN A 160 2.38 -12.50 -19.05
C ASN A 160 3.09 -11.53 -18.11
N HIS A 161 4.42 -11.54 -18.18
CA HIS A 161 5.29 -10.59 -17.49
C HIS A 161 5.71 -9.53 -18.52
N HIS A 162 5.00 -8.41 -18.57
CA HIS A 162 5.34 -7.30 -19.45
C HIS A 162 6.49 -6.50 -18.81
N PRO A 163 7.65 -6.35 -19.48
CA PRO A 163 8.82 -5.73 -18.87
C PRO A 163 8.63 -4.22 -18.71
N LEU A 164 8.99 -3.69 -17.54
CA LEU A 164 9.15 -2.25 -17.30
C LEU A 164 10.63 -1.85 -17.36
N GLY A 165 11.53 -2.77 -17.04
CA GLY A 165 12.96 -2.53 -17.07
C GLY A 165 13.70 -3.32 -16.02
N GLU A 166 15.03 -3.20 -16.04
CA GLU A 166 15.91 -3.95 -15.17
C GLU A 166 17.03 -3.05 -14.65
N ILE A 167 17.30 -3.14 -13.35
CA ILE A 167 18.34 -2.34 -12.69
C ILE A 167 19.38 -3.28 -12.08
N TYR A 168 20.66 -2.97 -12.29
CA TYR A 168 21.75 -3.72 -11.69
C TYR A 168 21.88 -3.40 -10.20
N TRP A 169 21.97 -4.43 -9.36
CA TRP A 169 22.28 -4.25 -7.94
C TRP A 169 23.79 -4.35 -7.70
N ASP A 170 24.34 -5.57 -7.70
CA ASP A 170 25.74 -5.87 -7.40
C ASP A 170 26.02 -7.38 -7.52
N LYS A 171 27.26 -7.82 -7.34
CA LYS A 171 27.63 -9.23 -7.17
C LYS A 171 27.13 -9.83 -5.85
N ASN A 172 26.91 -9.01 -4.82
CA ASN A 172 26.45 -9.47 -3.51
C ASN A 172 24.92 -9.58 -3.46
N THR A 173 24.42 -10.43 -2.56
CA THR A 173 22.97 -10.60 -2.40
C THR A 173 22.34 -9.31 -1.86
N PRO A 174 21.32 -8.74 -2.53
CA PRO A 174 20.61 -7.56 -2.04
C PRO A 174 19.85 -7.88 -0.76
N PRO A 175 19.56 -6.86 0.08
CA PRO A 175 18.69 -7.04 1.23
C PRO A 175 17.28 -7.48 0.80
N LYS A 176 16.48 -7.89 1.79
CA LYS A 176 15.07 -8.21 1.58
C LYS A 176 14.24 -6.93 1.42
N TRP A 177 13.08 -7.06 0.77
CA TRP A 177 12.11 -5.98 0.67
C TRP A 177 11.57 -5.57 2.05
N MET A 178 11.33 -4.27 2.26
CA MET A 178 10.87 -3.72 3.53
C MET A 178 9.35 -3.88 3.73
N SER A 179 8.57 -3.90 2.63
CA SER A 179 7.13 -3.60 2.53
C SER A 179 6.92 -2.12 2.30
#